data_AF-A0AA49EP04-F1
#
_entry.id   AF-A0AA49EP04-F1
#
_cell.length_a   1.000
_cell.length_b   1.000
_cell.length_c   1.000
_cell.angle_alpha   90.00
_cell.angle_beta   90.00
_cell.angle_gamma   90.00
#
_symmetry.space_group_name_H-M   'P 1'
#
loop_
_entity.id
_entity.type
_entity.pdbx_description
1 polymer ?
#
loop_
_entity_poly.entity_id
_entity_poly.type
_entity_poly.pdbx_seq_one_letter_code
_entity_poly.pdbx_strand_id
1 'polypeptide(L)'
;MGVHTLSDEVTSPIPAPKLFKALILDADNLLPKLLPQAIKSIETVEDNGGPGTIKKITIAEGTHIKHLKHRIDAVDEEKLTYSYTLIEGDDLLDKFESISYEIKFESSPDGGAKCTNFSKYHPKPGAQINEEEMKASKEKGLAVYRAMEAYLLANPEAYA
;
A
#
# COMPACT_ATOMS: atom_id res chain seq x y z
N MET A 1 14.23 14.05 -16.22
CA MET A 1 14.29 14.31 -14.77
C MET A 1 14.61 12.99 -14.07
N GLY A 2 15.21 13.02 -12.88
CA GLY A 2 15.59 11.80 -12.15
C GLY A 2 14.39 11.13 -11.50
N VAL A 3 14.51 9.84 -11.19
CA VAL A 3 13.55 9.11 -10.35
C VAL A 3 13.75 9.54 -8.91
N HIS A 4 12.69 9.96 -8.22
CA HIS A 4 12.74 10.25 -6.79
C HIS A 4 12.36 8.99 -6.02
N THR A 5 13.29 8.45 -5.23
CA THR A 5 13.06 7.26 -4.41
C THR A 5 13.01 7.66 -2.95
N LEU A 6 11.92 7.32 -2.27
CA LEU A 6 11.76 7.46 -0.82
C LEU A 6 11.71 6.07 -0.19
N SER A 7 12.28 5.94 1.01
CA SER A 7 12.28 4.70 1.78
C SER A 7 11.77 4.98 3.18
N ASP A 8 10.78 4.20 3.60
CA ASP A 8 10.17 4.30 4.92
C ASP A 8 10.23 2.97 5.64
N GLU A 9 10.64 3.00 6.90
CA GLU A 9 10.71 1.81 7.74
C GLU A 9 9.81 1.98 8.96
N VAL A 10 9.08 0.92 9.28
CA VAL A 10 8.26 0.83 10.48
C VAL A 10 8.42 -0.54 11.12
N THR A 11 8.58 -0.56 12.44
CA THR A 11 8.59 -1.79 13.21
C THR A 11 7.21 -2.07 13.81
N SER A 12 6.91 -3.36 13.96
CA SER A 12 5.69 -3.87 14.55
C SER A 12 5.99 -5.05 15.45
N PRO A 13 5.29 -5.22 16.58
CA PRO A 13 5.37 -6.42 17.40
C PRO A 13 4.69 -7.65 16.74
N ILE A 14 4.01 -7.48 15.60
CA ILE A 14 3.30 -8.56 14.92
C ILE A 14 4.27 -9.31 13.99
N PRO A 15 4.25 -10.65 13.96
CA PRO A 15 5.07 -11.44 13.04
C PRO A 15 4.87 -11.06 11.57
N ALA A 16 5.98 -11.04 10.80
CA ALA A 16 5.98 -10.64 9.39
C ALA A 16 5.00 -11.43 8.50
N PRO A 17 4.88 -12.77 8.59
CA PRO A 17 3.91 -13.51 7.78
C PRO A 17 2.46 -13.13 8.05
N LYS A 18 2.13 -12.83 9.32
CA LYS A 18 0.79 -12.42 9.74
C LYS A 18 0.43 -11.05 9.19
N LEU A 19 1.36 -10.09 9.26
CA LEU A 19 1.21 -8.78 8.63
C LEU A 19 1.04 -8.90 7.12
N PHE A 20 1.87 -9.70 6.45
CA PHE A 20 1.81 -9.89 5.01
C PHE A 20 0.45 -10.46 4.57
N LYS A 21 -0.04 -11.49 5.27
CA LYS A 21 -1.35 -12.08 4.98
C LYS A 21 -2.49 -11.07 5.13
N ALA A 22 -2.47 -10.24 6.17
CA ALA A 22 -3.53 -9.26 6.41
C ALA A 22 -3.44 -8.02 5.50
N LEU A 23 -2.24 -7.45 5.31
CA LEU A 23 -2.01 -6.21 4.56
C LEU A 23 -1.94 -6.39 3.05
N ILE A 24 -1.59 -7.59 2.58
CA ILE A 24 -1.36 -7.86 1.15
C ILE A 24 -2.38 -8.88 0.63
N LEU A 25 -2.46 -10.06 1.24
CA LEU A 25 -3.25 -11.17 0.68
C LEU A 25 -4.76 -11.00 0.93
N ASP A 26 -5.15 -10.53 2.11
CA ASP A 26 -6.56 -10.36 2.50
C ASP A 26 -7.00 -8.88 2.65
N ALA A 27 -6.16 -7.98 2.15
CA ALA A 27 -6.38 -6.53 2.24
C ALA A 27 -7.74 -6.11 1.67
N ASP A 28 -8.15 -6.73 0.56
CA ASP A 28 -9.36 -6.39 -0.15
C ASP A 28 -10.63 -6.62 0.68
N ASN A 29 -10.59 -7.63 1.55
CA ASN A 29 -11.70 -8.00 2.41
C ASN A 29 -11.66 -7.24 3.74
N LEU A 30 -10.46 -7.04 4.30
CA LEU A 30 -10.29 -6.50 5.64
C LEU A 30 -10.29 -4.97 5.64
N LEU A 31 -9.62 -4.31 4.71
CA LEU A 31 -9.49 -2.85 4.71
C LEU A 31 -10.83 -2.11 4.62
N PRO A 32 -11.79 -2.49 3.76
CA PRO A 32 -13.09 -1.83 3.74
C PRO A 32 -13.89 -2.00 5.04
N LYS A 33 -13.69 -3.10 5.76
CA LYS A 33 -14.35 -3.36 7.06
C LYS A 33 -13.69 -2.60 8.19
N LEU A 34 -12.36 -2.47 8.12
CA LEU A 34 -11.55 -1.84 9.16
C LEU A 34 -11.58 -0.31 9.06
N LEU A 35 -11.59 0.22 7.84
CA LEU A 35 -11.56 1.65 7.53
C LEU A 35 -12.70 2.04 6.58
N PRO A 36 -13.98 1.77 6.90
CA PRO A 36 -15.12 2.05 6.01
C PRO A 36 -15.26 3.54 5.67
N GLN A 37 -14.75 4.41 6.54
CA GLN A 37 -14.72 5.87 6.35
C GLN A 37 -13.63 6.34 5.36
N ALA A 38 -12.70 5.47 4.98
CA ALA A 38 -11.62 5.79 4.03
C ALA A 38 -11.73 4.94 2.76
N ILE A 39 -12.01 3.65 2.91
CA ILE A 39 -12.07 2.67 1.82
C ILE A 39 -13.46 2.04 1.82
N LYS A 40 -14.23 2.27 0.75
CA LYS A 40 -15.56 1.71 0.58
C LYS A 40 -15.53 0.29 0.06
N SER A 41 -14.64 0.01 -0.90
CA SER A 41 -14.44 -1.31 -1.48
C SER A 41 -13.07 -1.41 -2.14
N ILE A 42 -12.58 -2.63 -2.27
CA ILE A 42 -11.44 -2.98 -3.11
C ILE A 42 -11.89 -4.13 -4.01
N GLU A 43 -11.77 -3.96 -5.31
CA GLU A 43 -12.31 -4.88 -6.31
C GLU A 43 -11.22 -5.20 -7.34
N THR A 44 -11.02 -6.49 -7.63
CA THR A 44 -10.21 -6.90 -8.77
C THR A 44 -10.98 -6.63 -10.05
N VAL A 45 -10.48 -5.72 -10.89
CA VAL A 45 -11.11 -5.35 -12.17
C VAL A 45 -10.46 -6.03 -13.37
N GLU A 46 -9.23 -6.48 -13.22
CA GLU A 46 -8.54 -7.35 -14.18
C GLU A 46 -7.74 -8.37 -13.39
N ASP A 47 -8.07 -9.66 -13.56
CA ASP A 47 -7.43 -10.75 -12.85
C ASP A 47 -6.43 -11.46 -13.76
N ASN A 48 -5.14 -11.32 -13.46
CA ASN A 48 -4.05 -11.99 -14.17
C ASN A 48 -3.43 -13.12 -13.32
N GLY A 49 -4.06 -13.50 -12.20
CA GLY A 49 -3.58 -14.55 -11.29
C GLY A 49 -2.28 -14.21 -10.55
N GLY A 50 -1.86 -12.94 -10.55
CA GLY A 50 -0.58 -12.50 -9.98
C GLY A 50 -0.13 -11.15 -10.56
N PRO A 51 1.15 -10.99 -10.94
CA PRO A 51 1.63 -9.80 -11.66
C PRO A 51 0.75 -9.42 -12.85
N GLY A 52 0.45 -8.13 -12.98
CA GLY A 52 -0.47 -7.59 -13.98
C GLY A 52 -1.91 -7.44 -13.49
N THR A 53 -2.30 -8.07 -12.37
CA THR A 53 -3.65 -7.93 -11.79
C THR A 53 -3.92 -6.46 -11.43
N ILE A 54 -5.10 -5.94 -11.78
CA ILE A 54 -5.50 -4.57 -11.46
C ILE A 54 -6.57 -4.60 -10.38
N LYS A 55 -6.29 -3.91 -9.27
CA LYS A 55 -7.23 -3.68 -8.18
C LYS A 55 -7.71 -2.23 -8.22
N LYS A 56 -9.03 -2.04 -8.16
CA LYS A 56 -9.67 -0.74 -8.01
C LYS A 56 -10.08 -0.54 -6.56
N ILE A 57 -9.60 0.54 -5.95
CA ILE A 57 -9.94 0.93 -4.59
C ILE A 57 -10.94 2.07 -4.68
N THR A 58 -12.16 1.89 -4.18
CA THR A 58 -13.16 2.95 -4.10
C THR A 58 -13.01 3.69 -2.78
N ILE A 59 -12.79 5.00 -2.83
CA ILE A 59 -12.62 5.84 -1.65
C ILE A 59 -13.99 6.24 -1.11
N ALA A 60 -14.12 6.31 0.22
CA ALA A 60 -15.34 6.79 0.84
C ALA A 60 -15.60 8.27 0.49
N GLU A 61 -16.86 8.69 0.57
CA GLU A 61 -17.25 10.07 0.24
C GLU A 61 -16.56 11.09 1.17
N GLY A 62 -16.19 12.25 0.63
CA GLY A 62 -15.51 13.32 1.39
C GLY A 62 -14.13 13.72 0.87
N THR A 63 -13.62 13.03 -0.16
CA THR A 63 -12.40 13.44 -0.88
C THR A 63 -12.69 13.72 -2.36
N HIS A 64 -11.81 14.46 -3.03
CA HIS A 64 -11.89 14.70 -4.48
C HIS A 64 -11.61 13.43 -5.29
N ILE A 65 -10.88 12.47 -4.71
CA ILE A 65 -10.60 11.16 -5.31
C ILE A 65 -11.80 10.25 -5.08
N LYS A 66 -12.40 9.76 -6.17
CA LYS A 66 -13.49 8.78 -6.10
C LYS A 66 -12.98 7.35 -6.00
N HIS A 67 -11.91 7.04 -6.74
CA HIS A 67 -11.30 5.72 -6.77
C HIS A 67 -9.83 5.81 -7.20
N LEU A 68 -9.06 4.79 -6.84
CA LEU A 68 -7.68 4.54 -7.27
C LEU A 68 -7.62 3.22 -8.03
N LYS A 69 -6.64 3.06 -8.93
CA LYS A 69 -6.28 1.74 -9.45
C LYS A 69 -4.80 1.48 -9.29
N HIS A 70 -4.49 0.31 -8.74
CA HIS A 70 -3.13 -0.19 -8.64
C HIS A 70 -3.01 -1.45 -9.49
N ARG A 71 -1.91 -1.57 -10.24
CA ARG A 71 -1.50 -2.80 -10.90
C ARG A 71 -0.46 -3.49 -10.03
N ILE A 72 -0.66 -4.77 -9.73
CA ILE A 72 0.32 -5.60 -9.04
C ILE A 72 1.50 -5.84 -9.98
N ASP A 73 2.72 -5.57 -9.53
CA ASP A 73 3.93 -5.81 -10.31
C ASP A 73 4.63 -7.11 -9.88
N ALA A 74 4.63 -7.42 -8.57
CA ALA A 74 5.13 -8.69 -8.05
C ALA A 74 4.49 -9.03 -6.68
N VAL A 75 4.35 -10.33 -6.41
CA VAL A 75 4.00 -10.88 -5.10
C VAL A 75 4.91 -12.08 -4.85
N ASP A 76 5.62 -12.09 -3.72
CA ASP A 76 6.45 -13.21 -3.29
C ASP A 76 6.14 -13.50 -1.82
N GLU A 77 5.36 -14.56 -1.59
CA GLU A 77 4.91 -14.97 -0.26
C GLU A 77 6.05 -15.58 0.58
N GLU A 78 7.06 -16.17 -0.06
CA GLU A 78 8.20 -16.76 0.64
C GLU A 78 9.13 -15.67 1.18
N LYS A 79 9.38 -14.63 0.36
CA LYS A 79 10.22 -13.48 0.75
C LYS A 79 9.44 -12.37 1.44
N LEU A 80 8.11 -12.51 1.53
CA LEU A 80 7.19 -11.51 2.08
C LEU A 80 7.39 -10.13 1.42
N THR A 81 7.47 -10.12 0.08
CA THR A 81 7.60 -8.91 -0.71
C THR A 81 6.41 -8.71 -1.64
N TYR A 82 6.03 -7.46 -1.83
CA TYR A 82 4.91 -7.06 -2.68
C TYR A 82 5.26 -5.76 -3.38
N SER A 83 4.99 -5.67 -4.68
CA SER A 83 5.15 -4.42 -5.41
C SER A 83 3.96 -4.14 -6.31
N TYR A 84 3.67 -2.85 -6.48
CA TYR A 84 2.58 -2.39 -7.31
C TYR A 84 2.87 -1.00 -7.88
N THR A 85 2.22 -0.69 -9.00
CA THR A 85 2.25 0.61 -9.65
C THR A 85 0.87 1.22 -9.58
N LEU A 86 0.79 2.46 -9.13
CA LEU A 86 -0.42 3.27 -9.17
C LEU A 86 -0.62 3.76 -10.62
N ILE A 87 -1.78 3.44 -11.20
CA ILE A 87 -2.08 3.69 -12.61
C ILE A 87 -3.29 4.60 -12.84
N GLU A 88 -4.13 4.83 -11.82
CA GLU A 88 -5.26 5.75 -11.90
C GLU A 88 -5.64 6.32 -10.52
N GLY A 89 -6.16 7.55 -10.50
CA GLY A 89 -6.97 8.07 -9.39
C GLY A 89 -6.24 8.81 -8.29
N ASP A 90 -4.92 8.98 -8.39
CA ASP A 90 -4.15 9.83 -7.49
C ASP A 90 -3.86 11.15 -8.18
N ASP A 91 -4.14 12.27 -7.51
CA ASP A 91 -3.80 13.62 -7.95
C ASP A 91 -2.30 13.76 -8.30
N LEU A 92 -1.45 12.93 -7.68
CA LEU A 92 -0.03 12.86 -8.02
C LEU A 92 0.21 12.37 -9.46
N LEU A 93 -0.61 11.48 -10.03
CA LEU A 93 -0.41 10.91 -11.37
C LEU A 93 -0.48 11.97 -12.50
N ASP A 94 -1.04 13.15 -12.23
CA ASP A 94 -0.98 14.25 -13.18
C ASP A 94 0.44 14.79 -13.34
N LYS A 95 1.27 14.69 -12.29
CA LYS A 95 2.64 15.18 -12.22
C LYS A 95 3.70 14.10 -12.49
N PHE A 96 3.36 12.83 -12.30
CA PHE A 96 4.27 11.70 -12.47
C PHE A 96 3.86 10.80 -13.65
N GLU A 97 4.81 10.33 -14.45
CA GLU A 97 4.62 9.29 -15.46
C GLU A 97 4.19 7.97 -14.81
N SER A 98 4.77 7.67 -13.64
CA SER A 98 4.40 6.52 -12.83
C SER A 98 4.81 6.73 -11.38
N ILE A 99 4.07 6.09 -10.48
CA ILE A 99 4.41 5.95 -9.07
C ILE A 99 4.34 4.48 -8.74
N SER A 100 5.45 3.90 -8.29
CA SER A 100 5.52 2.49 -7.90
C SER A 100 5.99 2.32 -6.47
N TYR A 101 5.56 1.22 -5.87
CA TYR A 101 5.78 0.90 -4.47
C TYR A 101 6.35 -0.50 -4.36
N GLU A 102 7.34 -0.69 -3.50
CA GLU A 102 7.91 -1.99 -3.14
C GLU A 102 7.88 -2.11 -1.61
N ILE A 103 7.10 -3.06 -1.13
CA ILE A 103 6.90 -3.35 0.29
C ILE A 103 7.60 -4.66 0.62
N LYS A 104 8.38 -4.65 1.69
CA LYS A 104 9.07 -5.83 2.23
C LYS A 104 8.78 -5.97 3.72
N PHE A 105 8.47 -7.19 4.14
CA PHE A 105 8.33 -7.52 5.56
C PHE A 105 9.45 -8.48 5.95
N GLU A 106 10.17 -8.14 7.02
CA GLU A 106 11.27 -8.92 7.54
C GLU A 106 10.99 -9.26 9.00
N SER A 107 11.18 -10.51 9.41
CA SER A 107 11.07 -10.87 10.84
C SER A 107 12.15 -10.15 11.64
N SER A 108 11.78 -9.62 12.81
CA SER A 108 12.73 -9.03 13.75
C SER A 108 13.12 -10.04 14.86
N PRO A 109 14.29 -9.88 15.50
CA PRO A 109 14.78 -10.83 16.52
C PRO A 109 13.86 -10.98 17.75
N ASP A 110 12.99 -10.00 18.01
CA ASP A 110 12.01 -9.97 19.09
C ASP A 110 10.69 -10.67 18.74
N GLY A 111 10.60 -11.32 17.58
CA GLY A 111 9.41 -12.03 17.12
C GLY A 111 8.39 -11.16 16.38
N GLY A 112 8.68 -9.86 16.21
CA GLY A 112 7.89 -8.93 15.42
C GLY A 112 8.28 -8.89 13.94
N ALA A 113 8.06 -7.73 13.32
CA ALA A 113 8.45 -7.45 11.95
C ALA A 113 9.00 -6.04 11.77
N LYS A 114 9.92 -5.89 10.82
CA LYS A 114 10.27 -4.64 10.17
C LYS A 114 9.61 -4.60 8.79
N CYS A 115 8.80 -3.59 8.54
CA CYS A 115 8.21 -3.31 7.23
C CYS A 115 8.97 -2.15 6.59
N THR A 116 9.48 -2.36 5.38
CA THR A 116 10.13 -1.34 4.57
C THR A 116 9.29 -1.09 3.33
N ASN A 117 8.95 0.18 3.06
CA ASN A 117 8.24 0.62 1.86
C ASN A 117 9.13 1.55 1.04
N PHE A 118 9.44 1.17 -0.19
CA PHE A 118 10.11 2.01 -1.17
C PHE A 118 9.08 2.61 -2.11
N SER A 119 9.03 3.94 -2.19
CA SER A 119 8.17 4.66 -3.14
C SER A 119 9.03 5.30 -4.21
N LYS A 120 8.80 4.96 -5.48
CA LYS A 120 9.53 5.45 -6.65
C LYS A 120 8.61 6.33 -7.48
N TYR A 121 8.96 7.60 -7.57
CA TYR A 121 8.21 8.61 -8.30
C TYR A 121 8.98 8.98 -9.57
N HIS A 122 8.31 8.91 -10.72
CA HIS A 122 8.88 9.22 -12.03
C HIS A 122 8.25 10.51 -12.57
N PRO A 123 8.85 11.69 -12.36
CA PRO A 123 8.26 12.98 -12.76
C PRO A 123 8.10 13.12 -14.28
N LYS A 124 6.98 13.66 -14.75
CA LYS A 124 6.85 14.11 -16.15
C LYS A 124 7.80 15.28 -16.42
N PRO A 125 8.35 15.44 -17.63
CA PRO A 125 9.19 16.58 -17.98
C PRO A 125 8.52 17.93 -17.64
N GLY A 126 9.23 18.81 -16.93
CA GLY A 126 8.71 20.11 -16.48
C GLY A 126 7.75 20.07 -15.29
N ALA A 127 7.42 18.91 -14.72
CA ALA A 127 6.57 18.83 -13.54
C ALA A 127 7.24 19.45 -12.30
N GLN A 128 6.48 20.29 -11.59
CA GLN A 128 6.89 20.81 -10.29
C GLN A 128 6.52 19.80 -9.20
N ILE A 129 7.55 19.22 -8.56
CA ILE A 129 7.36 18.26 -7.49
C ILE A 129 7.01 18.99 -6.19
N ASN A 130 5.90 18.58 -5.56
CA ASN A 130 5.49 19.08 -4.26
C ASN A 130 5.77 18.02 -3.19
N GLU A 131 6.79 18.24 -2.37
CA GLU A 131 7.17 17.32 -1.30
C GLU A 131 6.07 17.16 -0.24
N GLU A 132 5.23 18.19 -0.02
CA GLU A 132 4.13 18.12 0.94
C GLU A 132 3.05 17.12 0.51
N GLU A 133 2.74 17.06 -0.79
CA GLU A 133 1.78 16.09 -1.33
C GLU A 133 2.32 14.66 -1.25
N MET A 134 3.61 14.47 -1.54
CA MET A 134 4.28 13.17 -1.38
C MET A 134 4.25 12.71 0.08
N LYS A 135 4.52 13.63 1.02
CA LYS A 135 4.45 13.36 2.45
C LYS A 135 3.02 13.02 2.89
N ALA A 136 2.02 13.72 2.40
CA ALA A 136 0.62 13.43 2.71
C ALA A 136 0.18 12.05 2.19
N SER A 137 0.61 11.65 0.98
CA SER A 137 0.36 10.31 0.43
C SER A 137 0.98 9.22 1.30
N LYS A 138 2.24 9.43 1.73
CA LYS A 138 2.93 8.55 2.68
C LYS A 138 2.20 8.44 4.02
N GLU A 139 1.76 9.55 4.60
CA GLU A 139 1.03 9.55 5.88
C GLU A 139 -0.29 8.78 5.80
N LYS A 140 -1.01 8.85 4.69
CA LYS A 140 -2.20 8.03 4.44
C LYS A 140 -1.87 6.53 4.42
N GLY A 141 -0.80 6.15 3.72
CA GLY A 141 -0.32 4.75 3.71
C GLY A 141 0.06 4.24 5.10
N LEU A 142 0.76 5.06 5.89
CA LEU A 142 1.12 4.74 7.27
C LEU A 142 -0.11 4.60 8.17
N ALA A 143 -1.13 5.45 8.00
CA ALA A 143 -2.37 5.36 8.76
C ALA A 143 -3.11 4.03 8.50
N VAL A 144 -3.14 3.57 7.24
CA VAL A 144 -3.68 2.25 6.87
C VAL A 144 -2.90 1.12 7.55
N TYR A 145 -1.57 1.19 7.49
CA TYR A 145 -0.70 0.22 8.18
C TYR A 145 -0.99 0.14 9.68
N ARG A 146 -1.06 1.29 10.36
CA ARG A 146 -1.29 1.37 11.80
C ARG A 146 -2.68 0.86 12.21
N ALA A 147 -3.70 1.12 11.39
CA ALA A 147 -5.02 0.57 11.63
C ALA A 147 -5.00 -0.97 11.60
N MET A 148 -4.32 -1.55 10.60
CA MET A 148 -4.17 -3.00 10.48
C MET A 148 -3.40 -3.59 11.65
N GLU A 149 -2.29 -2.97 12.04
CA GLU A 149 -1.52 -3.38 13.21
C GLU A 149 -2.38 -3.37 14.48
N ALA A 150 -3.12 -2.30 14.72
CA ALA A 150 -4.02 -2.22 15.87
C ALA A 150 -5.09 -3.32 15.87
N TYR A 151 -5.66 -3.63 14.70
CA TYR A 151 -6.63 -4.72 14.56
C TYR A 151 -6.01 -6.08 14.90
N LEU A 152 -4.82 -6.39 14.39
CA LEU A 152 -4.17 -7.68 14.62
C LEU A 152 -3.67 -7.85 16.06
N LEU A 153 -3.31 -6.74 16.73
CA LEU A 153 -3.00 -6.72 18.16
C LEU A 153 -4.25 -6.99 19.01
N ALA A 154 -5.39 -6.39 18.66
CA ALA A 154 -6.66 -6.62 19.34
C ALA A 154 -7.25 -8.01 19.05
N ASN A 155 -6.83 -8.67 17.97
CA ASN A 155 -7.33 -9.97 17.53
C ASN A 155 -6.16 -10.97 17.30
N PRO A 156 -5.54 -11.50 18.38
CA PRO A 156 -4.36 -12.38 18.27
C PRO A 156 -4.59 -13.66 17.45
N GLU A 157 -5.81 -14.20 17.47
CA GLU A 157 -6.20 -15.41 16.72
C GLU A 157 -6.41 -15.15 15.21
N ALA A 158 -6.60 -13.89 14.81
CA ALA A 158 -6.79 -13.57 13.39
C ALA A 158 -5.50 -13.85 12.61
N TYR A 159 -5.63 -14.54 11.47
CA TYR A 159 -4.49 -14.86 10.60
C TYR A 159 -3.34 -15.61 11.29
N ALA A 160 -3.64 -16.36 12.36
CA ALA A 160 -2.72 -17.32 12.96
C ALA A 160 -2.38 -18.48 12.01
#